data_AF-A0A953GWS9-F1
#
_entry.id   AF-A0A953GWS9-F1
#
_cell.length_a   1.000
_cell.length_b   1.000
_cell.length_c   1.000
_cell.angle_alpha   90.00
_cell.angle_beta   90.00
_cell.angle_gamma   90.00
#
_symmetry.space_group_name_H-M   'P 1'
#
loop_
_entity.id
_entity.type
_entity.pdbx_description
1 polymer ?
#
loop_
_entity_poly.entity_id
_entity_poly.type
_entity_poly.pdbx_seq_one_letter_code
_entity_poly.pdbx_strand_id
1 'polypeptide(L)'
;MKLFRRRRFRPKPLTMRRRTLLVLAVALPVLAIAMFGSRGIFRRLQLESQAADTRQQLYLERAKSDSLRHEISRYANDTATIERLARERYGMVRSGEIIYRVPE
;
A
#
# COMPACT_ATOMS: atom_id res chain seq x y z
N MET A 1 60.75 42.62 7.63
CA MET A 1 59.32 42.45 7.95
C MET A 1 58.49 42.73 6.68
N LYS A 2 58.11 41.70 5.91
CA LYS A 2 57.33 41.87 4.66
C LYS A 2 55.84 41.75 5.00
N LEU A 3 55.11 42.87 4.91
CA LEU A 3 53.67 42.89 5.13
C LEU A 3 52.96 42.07 4.03
N PHE A 4 52.33 40.97 4.45
CA PHE A 4 51.38 40.20 3.65
C PHE A 4 50.19 41.10 3.29
N ARG A 5 50.13 41.60 2.05
CA ARG A 5 48.93 42.22 1.49
C ARG A 5 47.89 41.12 1.25
N ARG A 6 46.90 41.01 2.15
CA ARG A 6 45.69 40.23 1.92
C ARG A 6 44.98 40.77 0.67
N ARG A 7 45.00 40.01 -0.43
CA ARG A 7 44.13 40.24 -1.59
C ARG A 7 42.69 40.09 -1.13
N ARG A 8 41.97 41.20 -0.96
CA ARG A 8 40.53 41.20 -0.72
C ARG A 8 39.86 40.67 -2.00
N PHE A 9 39.28 39.48 -1.93
CA PHE A 9 38.32 39.01 -2.94
C PHE A 9 37.14 39.99 -2.94
N ARG A 10 37.08 40.87 -3.94
CA ARG A 10 35.89 41.68 -4.21
C ARG A 10 35.02 40.88 -5.17
N PRO A 11 33.86 40.34 -4.76
CA PRO A 11 32.94 39.75 -5.70
C PRO A 11 32.50 40.85 -6.68
N LYS A 12 32.64 40.59 -7.99
CA LYS A 12 32.08 41.49 -8.99
C LYS A 12 30.56 41.52 -8.79
N PRO A 13 29.92 42.69 -8.75
CA PRO A 13 28.47 42.73 -8.69
C PRO A 13 27.95 42.01 -9.93
N LEU A 14 27.05 41.05 -9.73
CA LEU A 14 26.34 40.38 -10.81
C LEU A 14 25.43 41.42 -11.47
N THR A 15 25.97 42.23 -12.38
CA THR A 15 25.19 43.14 -13.23
C THR A 15 24.53 42.29 -14.30
N MET A 16 23.50 41.57 -13.88
CA MET A 16 22.73 40.66 -14.71
C MET A 16 21.84 41.50 -15.64
N ARG A 17 21.87 41.24 -16.95
CA ARG A 17 21.02 41.98 -17.91
C ARG A 17 19.56 41.76 -17.54
N ARG A 18 18.70 42.80 -17.64
CA ARG A 18 17.26 42.69 -17.33
C ARG A 18 16.59 41.48 -18.02
N ARG A 19 17.00 41.16 -19.25
CA ARG A 19 16.55 39.96 -19.99
C ARG A 19 16.89 38.65 -19.28
N THR A 20 18.12 38.51 -18.78
CA THR A 20 18.54 37.30 -18.06
C THR A 20 17.79 37.13 -16.74
N LEU A 21 17.46 38.23 -16.04
CA LEU A 21 16.65 38.18 -14.82
C LEU A 21 15.21 37.74 -15.12
N LEU A 22 14.61 38.24 -16.20
CA LEU A 22 13.26 37.85 -16.62
C LEU A 22 13.20 36.37 -17.02
N VAL A 23 14.19 35.87 -17.75
CA VAL A 23 14.27 34.45 -18.12
C VAL A 23 14.42 33.59 -16.86
N LEU A 24 15.28 33.98 -15.93
CA LEU A 24 15.46 33.21 -14.68
C LEU A 24 14.19 33.20 -13.83
N ALA A 25 13.49 34.34 -13.75
CA ALA A 25 12.26 34.50 -12.99
C ALA A 25 11.12 33.59 -13.47
N VAL A 26 11.12 33.22 -14.76
CA VAL A 26 10.14 32.27 -15.33
C VAL A 26 10.67 30.84 -15.31
N ALA A 27 11.94 30.63 -15.63
CA ALA A 27 12.52 29.29 -15.74
C ALA A 27 12.59 28.56 -14.38
N LEU A 28 12.95 29.27 -13.30
CA LEU A 28 13.04 28.71 -11.96
C LEU A 28 11.72 28.10 -11.46
N PRO A 29 10.58 28.82 -11.46
CA PRO A 29 9.31 28.24 -11.01
C PRO A 29 8.83 27.11 -11.93
N VAL A 30 9.08 27.19 -13.24
CA VAL A 30 8.75 26.09 -14.17
C VAL A 30 9.56 24.82 -13.86
N LEU A 31 10.86 24.95 -13.61
CA LEU A 31 11.71 23.84 -13.17
C LEU A 31 11.29 23.31 -11.81
N ALA A 32 10.94 24.19 -10.86
CA ALA A 32 10.46 23.78 -9.55
C ALA A 32 9.14 23.00 -9.66
N ILE A 33 8.18 23.45 -10.46
CA ILE A 33 6.92 22.74 -10.71
C ILE A 33 7.18 21.43 -11.46
N ALA A 34 8.15 21.37 -12.37
CA ALA A 34 8.49 20.12 -13.06
C ALA A 34 9.14 19.09 -12.11
N MET A 35 9.98 19.53 -11.17
CA MET A 35 10.65 18.66 -10.19
C MET A 35 9.75 18.25 -9.02
N PHE A 36 8.96 19.20 -8.49
CA PHE A 36 8.12 19.03 -7.29
C PHE A 36 6.62 18.90 -7.58
N GLY A 37 6.19 19.06 -8.84
CA GLY A 37 4.78 18.95 -9.21
C GLY A 37 4.26 17.52 -9.10
N SER A 38 2.93 17.37 -9.19
CA SER A 38 2.19 16.12 -9.00
C SER A 38 2.61 14.93 -9.88
N ARG A 39 3.46 15.16 -10.89
CA ARG A 39 4.05 14.20 -11.85
C ARG A 39 5.59 14.19 -11.84
N GLY A 40 6.23 14.81 -10.85
CA GLY A 40 7.68 14.89 -10.73
C GLY A 40 8.36 13.54 -10.47
N ILE A 41 9.66 13.47 -10.79
CA ILE A 41 10.54 12.30 -10.69
C ILE A 41 10.53 11.69 -9.28
N PHE A 42 10.45 12.53 -8.25
CA PHE A 42 10.35 12.13 -6.85
C PHE A 42 9.14 11.23 -6.56
N ARG A 43 8.01 11.48 -7.24
CA ARG A 43 6.81 10.68 -7.03
C ARG A 43 6.92 9.29 -7.66
N ARG A 44 7.71 9.12 -8.73
CA ARG A 44 7.97 7.79 -9.31
C ARG A 44 8.75 6.89 -8.34
N LEU A 45 9.73 7.43 -7.64
CA LEU A 45 10.49 6.70 -6.62
C LEU A 45 9.61 6.30 -5.42
N GLN A 46 8.71 7.20 -4.98
CA GLN A 46 7.73 6.87 -3.92
C GLN A 46 6.64 5.89 -4.37
N LEU A 47 6.27 5.90 -5.64
CA LEU A 47 5.27 4.97 -6.19
C LEU A 47 5.82 3.54 -6.28
N GLU A 48 7.12 3.36 -6.55
CA GLU A 48 7.74 2.04 -6.53
C GLU A 48 7.77 1.43 -5.13
N SER A 49 8.05 2.23 -4.09
CA SER A 49 8.02 1.75 -2.71
C SER A 49 6.60 1.42 -2.25
N GLN A 50 5.62 2.27 -2.57
CA GLN A 50 4.21 2.01 -2.24
C GLN A 50 3.65 0.78 -2.98
N ALA A 51 4.09 0.54 -4.21
CA ALA A 51 3.71 -0.66 -4.96
C ALA A 51 4.30 -1.93 -4.34
N ALA A 52 5.50 -1.87 -3.78
CA ALA A 52 6.12 -3.00 -3.08
C ALA A 52 5.36 -3.34 -1.79
N ASP A 53 5.05 -2.34 -0.97
CA ASP A 53 4.30 -2.53 0.28
C ASP A 53 2.89 -3.09 0.03
N THR A 54 2.20 -2.56 -0.98
CA THR A 54 0.87 -3.03 -1.36
C THR A 54 0.90 -4.50 -1.83
N ARG A 55 1.93 -4.89 -2.60
CA ARG A 55 2.10 -6.29 -3.04
C ARG A 55 2.39 -7.23 -1.88
N GLN A 56 3.18 -6.80 -0.90
CA GLN A 56 3.47 -7.60 0.28
C GLN A 56 2.23 -7.81 1.15
N GLN A 57 1.42 -6.77 1.36
CA GLN A 57 0.13 -6.89 2.05
C GLN A 57 -0.81 -7.86 1.32
N LEU A 58 -0.86 -7.78 0.00
CA LEU A 58 -1.69 -8.65 -0.82
C LEU A 58 -1.25 -10.13 -0.76
N TYR A 59 0.06 -10.37 -0.67
CA TYR A 59 0.60 -11.71 -0.47
C TYR A 59 0.23 -12.28 0.91
N LEU A 60 0.38 -11.48 1.98
CA LEU A 60 0.05 -11.89 3.34
C LEU A 60 -1.44 -12.21 3.50
N GLU A 61 -2.32 -11.37 2.95
CA GLU A 61 -3.76 -11.61 3.01
C GLU A 61 -4.19 -12.83 2.18
N ARG A 62 -3.56 -13.07 1.03
CA ARG A 62 -3.81 -14.30 0.25
C ARG A 62 -3.40 -15.55 1.01
N ALA A 63 -2.20 -15.56 1.61
CA ALA A 63 -1.72 -16.68 2.42
C ALA A 63 -2.66 -16.98 3.60
N LYS A 64 -3.18 -15.93 4.26
CA LYS A 64 -4.15 -16.06 5.34
C LYS A 64 -5.49 -16.62 4.86
N SER A 65 -6.01 -16.13 3.74
CA SER A 65 -7.22 -16.65 3.11
C SER A 65 -7.08 -18.13 2.74
N ASP A 66 -5.96 -18.53 2.14
CA ASP A 66 -5.73 -19.91 1.74
C ASP A 66 -5.60 -20.85 2.95
N SER A 67 -4.91 -20.40 4.01
CA SER A 67 -4.86 -21.14 5.28
C SER A 67 -6.24 -21.33 5.90
N LEU A 68 -7.05 -20.26 5.96
CA LEU A 68 -8.40 -20.32 6.50
C LEU A 68 -9.32 -21.22 5.66
N ARG A 69 -9.20 -21.19 4.33
CA ARG A 69 -9.94 -22.10 3.45
C ARG A 69 -9.56 -23.55 3.66
N HIS A 70 -8.27 -23.83 3.86
CA HIS A 70 -7.80 -25.18 4.17
C HIS A 70 -8.26 -25.63 5.56
N GLU A 71 -8.37 -24.72 6.51
CA GLU A 71 -8.90 -25.02 7.84
C GLU A 71 -10.41 -25.27 7.81
N ILE A 72 -11.17 -24.45 7.08
CA ILE A 72 -12.59 -24.66 6.83
C ILE A 72 -12.83 -25.98 6.11
N SER A 73 -12.02 -26.34 5.10
CA SER A 73 -12.19 -27.62 4.42
C SER A 73 -11.91 -28.80 5.36
N ARG A 74 -10.92 -28.71 6.25
CA ARG A 74 -10.69 -29.73 7.29
C ARG A 74 -11.89 -29.88 8.23
N TYR A 75 -12.48 -28.78 8.70
CA TYR A 75 -13.66 -28.84 9.57
C TYR A 75 -14.95 -29.23 8.83
N ALA A 76 -15.09 -28.86 7.55
CA ALA A 76 -16.23 -29.20 6.71
C ALA A 76 -16.24 -30.69 6.31
N ASN A 77 -15.05 -31.28 6.14
CA ASN A 77 -14.88 -32.70 5.87
C ASN A 77 -15.20 -33.58 7.09
N ASP A 78 -15.38 -33.01 8.28
CA ASP A 78 -16.06 -33.69 9.39
C ASP A 78 -17.59 -33.61 9.20
N THR A 79 -18.02 -34.10 8.04
CA THR A 79 -19.42 -34.07 7.59
C THR A 79 -20.33 -34.82 8.55
N ALA A 80 -19.80 -35.82 9.27
CA ALA A 80 -20.51 -36.55 10.32
C ALA A 80 -20.85 -35.64 11.52
N THR A 81 -19.93 -34.77 11.94
CA THR A 81 -20.19 -33.79 13.00
C THR A 81 -21.17 -32.71 12.55
N ILE A 82 -21.06 -32.24 11.30
CA ILE A 82 -22.02 -31.28 10.73
C ILE A 82 -23.42 -31.88 10.63
N GLU A 83 -23.53 -33.11 10.14
CA GLU A 83 -24.77 -33.86 10.07
C GLU A 83 -25.37 -34.07 11.47
N ARG A 84 -24.56 -34.50 12.44
CA ARG A 84 -25.00 -34.66 13.83
C ARG A 84 -25.55 -33.36 14.41
N LEU A 85 -24.85 -32.24 14.22
CA LEU A 85 -25.29 -30.94 14.70
C LEU A 85 -26.58 -30.48 14.01
N ALA A 86 -26.73 -30.75 12.71
CA ALA A 86 -27.93 -30.45 11.96
C ALA A 86 -29.14 -31.26 12.46
N ARG A 87 -28.93 -32.55 12.77
CA ARG A 87 -29.95 -33.42 13.38
C ARG A 87 -30.35 -32.94 14.78
N GLU A 88 -29.37 -32.58 15.61
CA GLU A 88 -29.60 -32.11 16.99
C GLU A 88 -30.33 -30.76 17.04
N ARG A 89 -29.93 -29.77 16.22
CA ARG A 89 -30.51 -28.41 16.29
C ARG A 89 -31.78 -28.22 15.49
N TYR A 90 -31.90 -28.90 14.35
CA TYR A 90 -32.99 -28.64 13.40
C TYR A 90 -33.94 -29.82 13.25
N GLY A 91 -33.73 -30.92 13.99
CA GLY A 91 -34.59 -32.10 13.92
C GLY A 91 -34.61 -32.76 12.53
N MET A 92 -33.55 -32.55 11.74
CA MET A 92 -33.42 -33.12 10.41
C MET A 92 -33.32 -34.65 10.51
N VAL A 93 -34.06 -35.36 9.65
CA VAL A 93 -34.09 -36.83 9.57
C VAL A 93 -33.77 -37.26 8.15
N ARG A 94 -33.06 -38.38 8.01
CA ARG A 94 -32.73 -38.94 6.70
C ARG A 94 -33.96 -39.61 6.08
N SER A 95 -34.01 -39.67 4.75
CA SER A 95 -35.06 -40.40 4.03
C SER A 95 -35.10 -41.86 4.51
N GLY A 96 -36.21 -42.27 5.13
CA GLY A 96 -36.41 -43.60 5.72
C GLY A 96 -36.38 -43.66 7.26
N GLU A 97 -36.05 -42.57 7.97
CA GLU A 97 -36.11 -42.51 9.44
C GLU A 97 -37.52 -42.06 9.92
N ILE A 98 -38.06 -42.68 10.98
CA ILE A 98 -39.38 -42.36 11.56
C ILE A 98 -39.17 -41.62 12.88
N ILE A 99 -39.66 -40.37 12.98
CA ILE A 99 -39.63 -39.61 14.24
C ILE A 99 -40.80 -40.07 15.12
N TYR A 100 -40.48 -40.62 16.29
CA TYR A 100 -41.46 -40.82 17.36
C TYR A 100 -41.54 -39.55 18.21
N ARG A 101 -42.66 -38.82 18.15
CA ARG A 101 -42.98 -37.78 19.13
C ARG A 101 -43.91 -38.38 20.17
N VAL A 102 -43.49 -38.36 21.43
CA VAL A 102 -44.34 -38.75 22.55
C VAL A 102 -45.21 -37.54 22.88
N PRO A 103 -46.55 -37.63 22.77
CA PRO A 103 -47.43 -36.59 23.27
C PRO A 103 -47.35 -36.58 24.81
N GLU A 104 -47.23 -35.39 25.40
CA GLU A 104 -47.43 -35.21 26.85
C GLU A 104 -48.88 -35.48 27.26
#